data_AF-A0A945B4Y6-F1
#
_entry.id   AF-A0A945B4Y6-F1
#
_cell.length_a   1.000
_cell.length_b   1.000
_cell.length_c   1.000
_cell.angle_alpha   90.00
_cell.angle_beta   90.00
_cell.angle_gamma   90.00
#
_symmetry.space_group_name_H-M   'P 1'
#
loop_
_entity.id
_entity.type
_entity.pdbx_description
1 polymer ?
#
loop_
_entity_poly.entity_id
_entity_poly.type
_entity_poly.pdbx_seq_one_letter_code
_entity_poly.pdbx_strand_id
1 'polypeptide(L)'
;MNSFITDNYEINVSPFKGPFKGKGANRKALQNLMDDLDQIKSDMKHIVEEFNQAMPPPRKVLFRILMVRGIPQLWWREANERGTYLKLFESDAGEKFRVSFFPATLELMENFDRKRLHYNLKATLVGHAIEHYRKYINGNQLLDRIELNESIVA
;
A
#
# COMPACT_ATOMS: atom_id res chain seq x y z
N MET A 1 22.91 -13.95 23.06
CA MET A 1 23.46 -13.03 22.04
C MET A 1 22.53 -13.06 20.85
N ASN A 2 21.51 -12.19 20.81
CA ASN A 2 20.57 -12.15 19.70
C ASN A 2 20.91 -10.94 18.84
N SER A 3 21.44 -11.25 17.66
CA SER A 3 21.73 -10.32 16.58
C SER A 3 20.48 -9.49 16.28
N PHE A 4 20.54 -8.20 16.59
CA PHE A 4 19.65 -7.22 15.99
C PHE A 4 20.01 -7.16 14.52
N ILE A 5 19.29 -7.90 13.67
CA ILE A 5 19.22 -7.59 12.25
C ILE A 5 18.39 -6.31 12.16
N THR A 6 19.00 -5.17 12.49
CA THR A 6 18.58 -3.89 11.95
C THR A 6 19.08 -3.88 10.52
N ASP A 7 18.32 -4.56 9.63
CA ASP A 7 18.37 -4.19 8.23
C ASP A 7 17.95 -2.73 8.18
N ASN A 8 18.94 -1.84 8.11
CA ASN A 8 18.76 -0.44 7.82
C ASN A 8 18.26 -0.34 6.37
N TYR A 9 17.00 -0.72 6.14
CA TYR A 9 16.26 -0.24 4.99
C TYR A 9 15.98 1.22 5.29
N GLU A 10 16.86 2.11 4.84
CA GLU A 10 16.51 3.51 4.67
C GLU A 10 15.22 3.55 3.85
N ILE A 11 14.09 3.72 4.55
CA ILE A 11 12.83 4.00 3.89
C ILE A 11 12.98 5.44 3.39
N ASN A 12 13.56 5.59 2.21
CA ASN A 12 13.65 6.85 1.47
C ASN A 12 12.24 7.17 0.91
N VAL A 13 11.27 7.39 1.80
CA VAL A 13 9.84 7.63 1.49
C VAL A 13 9.47 9.10 1.54
N SER A 14 10.36 9.99 1.12
CA SER A 14 9.89 11.28 0.66
C SER A 14 9.59 11.18 -0.84
N PRO A 15 8.32 10.99 -1.27
CA PRO A 15 7.95 11.18 -2.67
C PRO A 15 8.11 12.66 -3.08
N PHE A 16 8.31 13.56 -2.12
CA PHE A 16 8.55 14.97 -2.34
C PHE A 16 10.00 15.22 -2.74
N LYS A 17 10.28 15.03 -4.03
CA LYS A 17 11.26 15.90 -4.70
C LYS A 17 10.62 17.29 -4.71
N GLY A 18 11.24 18.25 -4.01
CA GLY A 18 10.66 19.57 -3.68
C GLY A 18 10.08 20.35 -4.88
N PRO A 19 9.47 21.53 -4.66
CA PRO A 19 8.73 22.25 -5.69
C PRO A 19 9.59 22.48 -6.93
N PHE A 20 9.28 21.78 -8.02
CA PHE A 20 9.98 21.94 -9.28
C PHE A 20 9.62 23.30 -9.87
N LYS A 21 10.65 24.06 -10.27
CA LYS A 21 10.49 25.37 -10.92
C LYS A 21 9.89 25.17 -12.33
N GLY A 22 8.56 25.10 -12.42
CA GLY A 22 7.81 25.12 -13.67
C GLY A 22 6.58 24.21 -13.73
N LYS A 23 5.47 24.72 -14.32
CA LYS A 23 4.19 23.99 -14.49
C LYS A 23 4.36 22.65 -15.22
N GLY A 24 5.24 22.58 -16.23
CA GLY A 24 5.53 21.35 -16.97
C GLY A 24 6.20 20.27 -16.12
N ALA A 25 7.13 20.66 -15.23
CA ALA A 25 7.82 19.72 -14.35
C ALA A 25 6.86 19.11 -13.30
N ASN A 26 5.93 19.90 -12.78
CA ASN A 26 4.91 19.42 -11.83
C ASN A 26 3.91 18.46 -12.48
N ARG A 27 3.51 18.69 -13.74
CA ARG A 27 2.66 17.75 -14.49
C ARG A 27 3.39 16.43 -14.76
N LYS A 28 4.68 16.48 -15.12
CA LYS A 28 5.51 15.27 -15.31
C LYS A 28 5.68 14.50 -13.99
N ALA A 29 5.93 15.19 -12.87
CA ALA A 29 6.00 14.56 -11.56
C ALA A 29 4.69 13.89 -11.16
N LEU A 30 3.54 14.53 -11.42
CA LEU A 30 2.22 13.94 -11.21
C LEU A 30 2.02 12.68 -12.06
N GLN A 31 2.40 12.71 -13.34
CA GLN A 31 2.29 11.52 -14.21
C GLN A 31 3.15 10.37 -13.69
N ASN A 32 4.41 10.62 -13.33
CA ASN A 32 5.28 9.60 -12.76
C ASN A 32 4.67 8.98 -11.48
N LEU A 33 4.09 9.79 -10.59
CA LEU A 33 3.42 9.28 -9.39
C LEU A 33 2.19 8.41 -9.73
N MET A 34 1.46 8.75 -10.79
CA MET A 34 0.34 7.93 -11.26
C MET A 34 0.83 6.59 -11.83
N ASP A 35 1.91 6.61 -12.60
CA ASP A 35 2.55 5.40 -13.14
C ASP A 35 3.08 4.51 -12.00
N ASP A 36 3.74 5.11 -10.99
CA ASP A 36 4.19 4.41 -9.79
C ASP A 36 3.02 3.75 -9.04
N LEU A 37 1.88 4.44 -8.93
CA LEU A 37 0.69 3.88 -8.28
C LEU A 37 0.13 2.68 -9.04
N ASP A 38 0.14 2.72 -10.38
CA ASP A 38 -0.32 1.60 -11.21
C ASP A 38 0.65 0.42 -11.15
N GLN A 39 1.96 0.67 -11.10
CA GLN A 39 2.95 -0.38 -10.84
C GLN A 39 2.73 -1.02 -9.46
N ILE A 40 2.50 -0.23 -8.41
CA ILE A 40 2.20 -0.76 -7.07
C ILE A 40 0.97 -1.66 -7.08
N LYS A 41 -0.11 -1.29 -7.80
CA LYS A 41 -1.29 -2.15 -7.94
C LYS A 41 -0.96 -3.46 -8.65
N SER A 42 -0.13 -3.40 -9.69
CA SER A 42 0.34 -4.58 -10.41
C SER A 42 1.13 -5.51 -9.48
N ASP A 43 2.10 -4.97 -8.75
CA ASP A 43 2.90 -5.73 -7.78
C ASP A 43 2.02 -6.37 -6.69
N MET A 44 1.03 -5.63 -6.18
CA MET A 44 0.07 -6.14 -5.20
C MET A 44 -0.74 -7.33 -5.75
N LYS A 45 -1.04 -7.35 -7.04
CA LYS A 45 -1.68 -8.51 -7.69
C LYS A 45 -0.71 -9.70 -7.76
N HIS A 46 0.54 -9.45 -8.14
CA HIS A 46 1.56 -10.49 -8.23
C HIS A 46 1.83 -11.16 -6.88
N ILE A 47 1.92 -10.43 -5.78
CA ILE A 47 2.14 -11.06 -4.45
C ILE A 47 0.97 -11.97 -4.04
N VAL A 48 -0.25 -11.68 -4.49
CA VAL A 48 -1.43 -12.54 -4.23
C VAL A 48 -1.35 -13.79 -5.09
N GLU A 49 -0.91 -13.66 -6.34
CA GLU A 49 -0.69 -14.79 -7.24
C GLU A 49 0.44 -15.71 -6.74
N GLU A 50 1.58 -15.14 -6.32
CA GLU A 50 2.69 -15.86 -5.68
C GLU A 50 2.21 -16.65 -4.47
N PHE A 51 1.44 -16.02 -3.58
CA PHE A 51 0.89 -16.69 -2.41
C PHE A 51 -0.07 -17.83 -2.79
N ASN A 52 -0.93 -17.63 -3.78
CA ASN A 52 -1.85 -18.67 -4.26
C ASN A 52 -1.12 -19.85 -4.92
N GLN A 53 0.00 -19.60 -5.60
CA GLN A 53 0.85 -20.64 -6.18
C GLN A 53 1.59 -21.43 -5.10
N ALA A 54 2.07 -20.75 -4.06
CA ALA A 54 2.75 -21.38 -2.93
C ALA A 54 1.78 -22.13 -1.98
N MET A 55 0.51 -21.75 -1.94
CA MET A 55 -0.57 -22.47 -1.24
C MET A 55 -1.73 -22.84 -2.18
N PRO A 56 -1.55 -23.84 -3.07
CA PRO A 56 -2.60 -24.26 -3.97
C PRO A 56 -3.77 -24.93 -3.19
N PRO A 57 -5.01 -24.87 -3.72
CA PRO A 57 -6.12 -25.64 -3.17
C PRO A 57 -5.88 -27.17 -3.26
N PRO A 58 -6.41 -27.99 -2.33
CA PRO A 58 -7.19 -27.60 -1.15
C PRO A 58 -6.29 -27.06 -0.04
N ARG A 59 -6.58 -25.83 0.41
CA ARG A 59 -5.81 -25.14 1.44
C ARG A 59 -6.53 -25.20 2.77
N LYS A 60 -5.78 -25.43 3.86
CA LYS A 60 -6.29 -25.43 5.24
C LYS A 60 -6.65 -24.03 5.74
N VAL A 61 -6.15 -22.99 5.07
CA VAL A 61 -6.34 -21.60 5.44
C VAL A 61 -6.95 -20.82 4.27
N LEU A 62 -7.84 -19.89 4.60
CA LEU A 62 -8.40 -18.90 3.70
C LEU A 62 -8.08 -17.51 4.22
N PHE A 63 -7.94 -16.55 3.32
CA PHE A 63 -7.78 -15.15 3.68
C PHE A 63 -8.79 -14.27 2.96
N ARG A 64 -9.03 -13.08 3.53
CA ARG A 64 -9.76 -11.98 2.90
C ARG A 64 -9.07 -10.67 3.24
N ILE A 65 -9.12 -9.74 2.31
CA ILE A 65 -8.74 -8.35 2.56
C ILE A 65 -10.05 -7.57 2.77
N LEU A 66 -10.20 -6.98 3.94
CA LEU A 66 -11.38 -6.19 4.32
C LEU A 66 -10.97 -4.73 4.50
N MET A 67 -11.79 -3.80 3.99
CA MET A 67 -11.59 -2.38 4.22
C MET A 67 -12.14 -1.99 5.59
N VAL A 68 -11.28 -1.54 6.49
CA VAL A 68 -11.65 -1.09 7.84
C VAL A 68 -11.17 0.35 8.01
N ARG A 69 -12.12 1.29 8.16
CA ARG A 69 -11.83 2.74 8.24
C ARG A 69 -10.95 3.24 7.08
N GLY A 70 -11.19 2.73 5.87
CA GLY A 70 -10.42 3.09 4.68
C GLY A 70 -9.06 2.39 4.55
N ILE A 71 -8.65 1.57 5.52
CA ILE A 71 -7.39 0.83 5.50
C ILE A 71 -7.66 -0.62 5.12
N PRO A 72 -7.02 -1.18 4.08
CA PRO A 72 -7.12 -2.60 3.78
C PRO A 72 -6.43 -3.39 4.89
N GLN A 73 -7.16 -4.32 5.51
CA GLN A 73 -6.66 -5.21 6.56
C GLN A 73 -6.78 -6.66 6.10
N LEU A 74 -5.76 -7.46 6.41
CA LEU A 74 -5.73 -8.88 6.09
C LEU A 74 -6.35 -9.69 7.23
N TRP A 75 -7.27 -10.57 6.86
CA TRP A 75 -7.96 -11.45 7.79
C TRP A 75 -7.86 -12.89 7.32
N TRP A 76 -7.79 -13.81 8.28
CA TRP A 76 -7.53 -15.22 8.06
C TRP A 76 -8.62 -16.08 8.68
N ARG A 77 -8.83 -17.28 8.16
CA ARG A 77 -9.67 -18.30 8.80
C ARG A 77 -9.24 -19.70 8.36
N GLU A 78 -9.60 -20.70 9.14
CA GLU A 78 -9.50 -22.10 8.71
C GLU A 78 -10.53 -22.41 7.62
N ALA A 79 -10.15 -23.25 6.67
CA ALA A 79 -10.98 -23.56 5.50
C ALA A 79 -12.14 -24.52 5.83
N ASN A 80 -11.94 -25.38 6.82
CA ASN A 80 -12.89 -26.44 7.18
C ASN A 80 -13.88 -26.01 8.28
N GLU A 81 -13.67 -24.86 8.90
CA GLU A 81 -14.58 -24.30 9.89
C GLU A 81 -15.50 -23.26 9.23
N ARG A 82 -16.79 -23.30 9.56
CA ARG A 82 -17.68 -22.13 9.38
C ARG A 82 -17.32 -21.08 10.46
N GLY A 83 -16.07 -20.64 10.45
CA GLY A 83 -15.49 -19.75 11.43
C GLY A 83 -15.48 -18.30 10.97
N THR A 84 -15.37 -17.40 11.95
CA THR A 84 -15.17 -15.97 11.75
C THR A 84 -13.75 -15.71 11.29
N TYR A 85 -13.61 -14.78 10.34
CA TYR A 85 -12.30 -14.26 9.96
C TYR A 85 -11.64 -13.56 11.16
N LEU A 86 -10.37 -13.84 11.41
CA LEU A 86 -9.59 -13.31 12.53
C LEU A 86 -8.33 -12.58 12.06
N LYS A 87 -7.80 -11.73 12.93
CA LYS A 87 -6.49 -11.10 12.72
C LYS A 87 -5.40 -12.02 13.23
N LEU A 88 -4.57 -12.50 12.31
CA LEU A 88 -3.59 -13.54 12.62
C LEU A 88 -2.56 -13.08 13.65
N PHE A 89 -2.09 -11.83 13.58
CA PHE A 89 -1.03 -11.29 14.44
C PHE A 89 -1.49 -10.32 15.53
N GLU A 90 -2.78 -10.02 15.60
CA GLU A 90 -3.33 -8.97 16.48
C GLU A 90 -4.41 -9.48 17.45
N SER A 91 -4.61 -10.81 17.57
CA SER A 91 -5.64 -11.37 18.44
C SER A 91 -5.21 -12.68 19.10
N ASP A 92 -5.71 -12.96 20.31
CA ASP A 92 -5.50 -14.22 21.03
C ASP A 92 -6.01 -15.43 20.24
N ALA A 93 -7.11 -15.26 19.51
CA ALA A 93 -7.62 -16.26 18.59
C ALA A 93 -6.62 -16.52 17.46
N GLY A 94 -5.99 -15.47 16.93
CA GLY A 94 -4.90 -15.57 15.96
C GLY A 94 -3.66 -16.27 16.51
N GLU A 95 -3.31 -16.06 17.78
CA GLU A 95 -2.21 -16.78 18.41
C GLU A 95 -2.49 -18.29 18.47
N LYS A 96 -3.66 -18.69 18.96
CA LYS A 96 -4.07 -20.11 18.97
C LYS A 96 -4.11 -20.70 17.57
N PHE A 97 -4.56 -19.91 16.60
CA PHE A 97 -4.58 -20.27 15.19
C PHE A 97 -3.17 -20.52 14.64
N ARG A 98 -2.16 -19.71 14.99
CA ARG A 98 -0.79 -19.90 14.51
C ARG A 98 -0.18 -21.23 14.97
N VAL A 99 -0.51 -21.69 16.18
CA VAL A 99 0.04 -22.93 16.75
C VAL A 99 -0.37 -24.18 15.96
N SER A 100 -1.47 -24.12 15.19
CA SER A 100 -1.95 -25.27 14.40
C SER A 100 -1.23 -25.47 13.05
N PHE A 101 -0.32 -24.55 12.66
CA PHE A 101 0.37 -24.59 11.37
C PHE A 101 1.84 -25.01 11.48
N PHE A 102 2.33 -25.65 10.41
CA PHE A 102 3.77 -25.90 10.25
C PHE A 102 4.54 -24.57 10.15
N PRO A 103 5.77 -24.48 10.69
CA PRO A 103 6.56 -23.25 10.66
C PRO A 103 6.70 -22.64 9.26
N ALA A 104 6.96 -23.46 8.23
CA ALA A 104 7.06 -22.98 6.85
C ALA A 104 5.76 -22.36 6.31
N THR A 105 4.60 -22.84 6.75
CA THR A 105 3.29 -22.27 6.39
C THR A 105 3.09 -20.91 7.06
N LEU A 106 3.48 -20.79 8.34
CA LEU A 106 3.43 -19.51 9.06
C LEU A 106 4.36 -18.47 8.44
N GLU A 107 5.59 -18.86 8.10
CA GLU A 107 6.56 -17.99 7.45
C GLU A 107 6.02 -17.46 6.11
N LEU A 108 5.38 -18.32 5.31
CA LEU A 108 4.75 -17.90 4.05
C LEU A 108 3.60 -16.89 4.29
N MET A 109 2.76 -17.13 5.31
CA MET A 109 1.66 -16.23 5.68
C MET A 109 2.16 -14.88 6.21
N GLU A 110 3.21 -14.90 7.02
CA GLU A 110 3.85 -13.70 7.55
C GLU A 110 4.52 -12.88 6.43
N ASN A 111 5.28 -13.54 5.56
CA ASN A 111 5.92 -12.89 4.41
C ASN A 111 4.89 -12.25 3.49
N PHE A 112 3.75 -12.91 3.26
CA PHE A 112 2.66 -12.33 2.49
C PHE A 112 2.06 -11.09 3.15
N ASP A 113 1.75 -11.13 4.46
CA ASP A 113 1.19 -9.96 5.15
C ASP A 113 2.19 -8.79 5.18
N ARG A 114 3.47 -9.08 5.39
CA ARG A 114 4.55 -8.09 5.37
C ARG A 114 4.69 -7.42 4.01
N LYS A 115 4.77 -8.19 2.92
CA LYS A 115 4.80 -7.65 1.54
C LYS A 115 3.58 -6.77 1.28
N ARG A 116 2.39 -7.24 1.65
CA ARG A 116 1.13 -6.48 1.49
C ARG A 116 1.14 -5.17 2.27
N LEU A 117 1.56 -5.17 3.55
CA LEU A 117 1.69 -3.97 4.38
C LEU A 117 2.61 -2.94 3.73
N HIS A 118 3.76 -3.38 3.23
CA HIS A 118 4.73 -2.54 2.53
C HIS A 118 4.13 -1.86 1.31
N TYR A 119 3.42 -2.60 0.45
CA TYR A 119 2.78 -2.02 -0.73
C TYR A 119 1.63 -1.08 -0.39
N ASN A 120 0.85 -1.37 0.66
CA ASN A 120 -0.21 -0.45 1.12
C ASN A 120 0.36 0.87 1.62
N LEU A 121 1.47 0.83 2.37
CA LEU A 121 2.15 2.03 2.81
C LEU A 121 2.65 2.84 1.62
N LYS A 122 3.33 2.19 0.66
CA LYS A 122 3.76 2.84 -0.59
C LYS A 122 2.60 3.48 -1.35
N ALA A 123 1.50 2.75 -1.57
CA ALA A 123 0.32 3.26 -2.26
C ALA A 123 -0.29 4.48 -1.54
N THR A 124 -0.32 4.45 -0.20
CA THR A 124 -0.84 5.55 0.61
C THR A 124 0.00 6.80 0.47
N LEU A 125 1.33 6.68 0.56
CA LEU A 125 2.27 7.79 0.41
C LEU A 125 2.22 8.39 -0.99
N VAL A 126 2.20 7.56 -2.03
CA VAL A 126 2.05 8.00 -3.43
C VAL A 126 0.70 8.68 -3.63
N GLY A 127 -0.39 8.13 -3.09
CA GLY A 127 -1.73 8.71 -3.14
C GLY A 127 -1.78 10.12 -2.53
N HIS A 128 -1.18 10.31 -1.35
CA HIS A 128 -1.06 11.64 -0.72
C HIS A 128 -0.24 12.61 -1.58
N ALA A 129 0.85 12.16 -2.18
CA ALA A 129 1.66 13.00 -3.07
C ALA A 129 0.87 13.42 -4.32
N ILE A 130 0.14 12.49 -4.95
CA ILE A 130 -0.75 12.78 -6.09
C ILE A 130 -1.78 13.86 -5.72
N GLU A 131 -2.43 13.71 -4.56
CA GLU A 131 -3.42 14.67 -4.09
C GLU A 131 -2.81 16.06 -3.88
N HIS A 132 -1.61 16.12 -3.28
CA HIS A 132 -0.87 17.36 -3.10
C HIS A 132 -0.55 18.04 -4.45
N TYR A 133 -0.01 17.30 -5.42
CA TYR A 133 0.30 17.84 -6.75
C TYR A 133 -0.94 18.31 -7.49
N ARG A 134 -2.06 17.59 -7.39
CA ARG A 134 -3.35 18.01 -7.98
C ARG A 134 -3.84 19.33 -7.39
N LYS A 135 -3.81 19.47 -6.06
CA LYS A 135 -4.19 20.73 -5.37
C LYS A 135 -3.29 21.90 -5.81
N TYR A 136 -1.98 21.68 -5.85
CA TYR A 136 -1.02 22.71 -6.26
C TYR A 136 -1.22 23.17 -7.71
N ILE A 137 -1.37 22.22 -8.65
CA ILE A 137 -1.59 22.54 -10.07
C ILE A 137 -2.92 23.28 -10.27
N ASN A 138 -3.99 22.85 -9.61
CA ASN A 138 -5.31 23.47 -9.75
C ASN A 138 -5.36 24.85 -9.07
N GLY A 139 -4.74 25.01 -7.90
CA GLY A 139 -4.63 26.31 -7.23
C GLY A 139 -3.90 27.35 -8.07
N ASN A 140 -2.77 26.96 -8.70
CA ASN A 140 -2.04 27.85 -9.60
C ASN A 140 -2.84 28.22 -10.85
N GLN A 141 -3.61 27.30 -11.44
CA GLN A 141 -4.49 27.63 -12.57
C GLN A 141 -5.56 28.65 -12.21
N LEU A 142 -6.03 28.65 -10.96
CA LEU A 142 -7.01 29.63 -10.49
C LEU A 142 -6.39 31.03 -10.37
N LEU A 143 -5.17 31.12 -9.84
CA LEU A 143 -4.41 32.37 -9.74
C LEU A 143 -4.07 32.96 -11.11
N ASP A 144 -3.60 32.13 -12.06
CA ASP A 144 -3.30 32.58 -13.43
C ASP A 144 -4.54 33.20 -14.10
N ARG A 145 -5.73 32.65 -13.86
CA ARG A 145 -6.99 33.16 -14.43
C ARG A 145 -7.41 34.49 -13.80
N ILE A 146 -7.09 34.72 -12.53
CA ILE A 146 -7.35 36.00 -11.86
C ILE A 146 -6.42 37.06 -12.45
N GLU A 147 -5.12 36.78 -12.59
CA GLU A 147 -4.14 37.71 -13.19
C GLU A 147 -4.46 38.04 -14.66
N LEU A 148 -4.89 37.04 -15.45
CA LEU A 148 -5.38 37.25 -16.82
C LEU A 148 -6.65 38.10 -16.88
N ASN A 149 -7.57 37.95 -15.93
CA ASN A 149 -8.78 38.76 -15.89
C ASN A 149 -8.48 40.20 -15.44
N GLU A 150 -7.56 40.41 -14.49
CA GLU A 150 -7.16 41.75 -14.04
C GLU A 150 -6.41 42.53 -15.13
N SER A 151 -5.63 41.85 -15.97
CA SER A 151 -4.90 42.47 -17.08
C SER A 151 -5.75 42.79 -18.32
N ILE A 152 -6.92 42.19 -18.48
CA ILE A 152 -7.88 42.50 -19.55
C ILE A 152 -8.78 43.69 -19.17
N VAL A 153 -8.89 44.00 -17.87
CA VAL A 153 -9.75 45.06 -17.32
C VAL A 153 -8.98 46.38 -17.09
N ALA A 154 -7.65 46.39 -17.23
CA ALA A 154 -6.78 47.57 -17.14
C ALA A 154 -6.44 48.12 -18.53
#